data_AF-A0A9E5IHW1-F1
#
_entry.id   AF-A0A9E5IHW1-F1
#
_cell.length_a   1.000
_cell.length_b   1.000
_cell.length_c   1.000
_cell.angle_alpha   90.00
_cell.angle_beta   90.00
_cell.angle_gamma   90.00
#
_symmetry.space_group_name_H-M   'P 1'
#
loop_
_entity.id
_entity.type
_entity.pdbx_description
1 polymer ?
#
loop_
_entity_poly.entity_id
_entity_poly.type
_entity_poly.pdbx_seq_one_letter_code
_entity_poly.pdbx_strand_id
1 'polypeptide(L)' 'MVPGCRFAGRCPFATDECHTTEPALRKVASGHRIACRRVSDDGPVMYAVQETWSPPTNG' A
#
# COMPACT_ATOMS: atom_id res chain seq x y z
N MET A 1 5.28 -20.37 3.78
CA MET A 1 5.21 -18.90 3.94
C MET A 1 6.49 -18.34 3.38
N VAL A 2 6.42 -17.47 2.39
CA VAL A 2 7.63 -16.80 1.86
C VAL A 2 8.08 -15.80 2.92
N PRO A 3 9.36 -15.83 3.35
CA PRO A 3 9.88 -14.84 4.28
C PRO A 3 9.99 -13.49 3.57
N GLY A 4 8.95 -12.65 3.60
CA GLY A 4 8.99 -11.36 2.91
C GLY A 4 7.64 -10.77 2.56
N CYS A 5 7.66 -9.63 1.87
CA CYS A 5 6.46 -8.94 1.40
C CYS A 5 5.69 -9.81 0.40
N ARG A 6 4.43 -10.13 0.71
CA ARG A 6 3.53 -10.90 -0.17
C ARG A 6 3.36 -10.28 -1.56
N PHE A 7 3.52 -8.97 -1.68
CA PHE A 7 3.39 -8.23 -2.93
C PHE A 7 4.67 -8.20 -3.76
N ALA A 8 5.81 -8.69 -3.25
CA ALA A 8 7.10 -8.57 -3.92
C ALA A 8 7.08 -9.15 -5.35
N GLY A 9 6.40 -10.28 -5.58
CA GLY A 9 6.28 -10.89 -6.91
C GLY A 9 5.41 -10.13 -7.93
N ARG A 10 4.65 -9.10 -7.50
CA ARG A 10 3.84 -8.24 -8.38
C ARG A 10 4.17 -6.76 -8.26
N CYS A 11 5.10 -6.39 -7.36
CA CYS A 11 5.41 -5.01 -7.08
C CYS A 11 6.51 -4.52 -8.02
N PRO A 12 6.27 -3.48 -8.84
CA PRO A 12 7.28 -2.95 -9.76
C PRO A 12 8.43 -2.23 -9.03
N PHE A 13 8.25 -1.93 -7.74
CA PHE A 13 9.24 -1.29 -6.89
C PHE A 13 9.87 -2.26 -5.87
N ALA A 14 9.64 -3.57 -6.01
CA ALA A 14 10.23 -4.57 -5.13
C ALA A 14 11.76 -4.52 -5.21
N THR A 15 12.40 -4.58 -4.04
CA THR A 15 13.85 -4.78 -3.90
C THR A 15 14.11 -6.16 -3.33
N ASP A 16 15.36 -6.62 -3.36
CA ASP A 16 15.76 -7.92 -2.80
C ASP A 16 15.32 -8.08 -1.33
N GLU A 17 15.39 -7.00 -0.56
CA GLU A 17 14.95 -6.95 0.84
C GLU A 17 13.43 -7.22 1.02
N CYS A 18 12.62 -6.96 -0.02
CA CYS A 18 11.19 -7.33 -0.04
C CYS A 18 10.96 -8.83 -0.14
N HIS A 19 11.94 -9.60 -0.63
CA HIS A 19 11.86 -11.06 -0.76
C HIS A 19 12.47 -11.81 0.42
N THR A 20 13.20 -11.12 1.30
CA THR A 20 13.91 -11.73 2.44
C THR A 20 13.38 -11.28 3.80
N THR A 21 12.89 -10.03 3.89
CA THR A 21 12.47 -9.43 5.16
C THR A 21 11.05 -8.88 5.07
N GLU A 22 10.21 -9.30 6.02
CA GLU A 22 8.85 -8.79 6.15
C GLU A 22 8.87 -7.33 6.62
N PRO A 23 8.32 -6.40 5.82
CA PRO A 23 8.29 -4.99 6.18
C PRO A 23 7.28 -4.70 7.32
N ALA A 24 7.66 -3.81 8.23
CA ALA A 24 6.80 -3.40 9.33
C ALA A 24 5.54 -2.65 8.84
N LEU A 25 4.40 -2.92 9.49
CA LEU A 25 3.13 -2.28 9.19
C LEU A 25 3.08 -0.85 9.79
N ARG A 26 3.20 0.16 8.94
CA ARG A 26 3.18 1.59 9.28
C ARG A 26 1.82 2.21 8.99
N LYS A 27 1.45 3.26 9.71
CA LYS A 27 0.19 3.99 9.53
C LYS A 27 0.48 5.26 8.74
N VAL A 28 -0.07 5.39 7.54
CA VAL A 28 0.17 6.57 6.66
C VAL A 28 -1.02 7.54 6.63
N ALA A 29 -2.19 7.12 7.10
CA ALA A 29 -3.33 7.99 7.30
C ALA A 29 -4.24 7.44 8.40
N SER A 30 -5.18 8.25 8.88
CA SER A 30 -6.21 7.79 9.83
C SER A 30 -7.03 6.65 9.22
N GLY A 31 -6.82 5.43 9.73
CA GLY A 31 -7.46 4.21 9.23
C GLY A 31 -6.70 3.49 8.10
N HIS A 32 -5.60 4.05 7.59
CA HIS A 32 -4.81 3.42 6.53
C HIS A 32 -3.44 2.97 7.04
N ARG A 33 -3.19 1.66 6.92
CA ARG A 33 -1.94 1.02 7.31
C ARG A 33 -1.35 0.32 6.09
N ILE A 34 -0.06 0.49 5.88
CA ILE A 34 0.68 -0.13 4.79
C ILE A 34 1.91 -0.82 5.34
N ALA A 35 2.30 -1.92 4.71
CA ALA A 35 3.54 -2.62 5.01
C ALA A 35 4.59 -2.34 3.92
N CYS A 36 4.59 -1.17 3.29
CA CYS A 36 5.59 -0.87 2.26
C CYS A 36 6.82 -0.23 2.91
N ARG A 37 8.00 -0.86 2.79
CA ARG A 37 9.26 -0.27 3.27
C ARG A 37 9.68 1.01 2.53
N ARG A 38 9.21 1.16 1.28
CA ARG A 38 9.56 2.29 0.40
C ARG A 38 8.68 3.53 0.66
N VAL A 39 7.58 3.37 1.37
CA VAL A 39 6.69 4.48 1.70
C VAL A 39 7.02 4.93 3.13
N SER A 40 7.41 6.19 3.25
CA SER A 40 7.61 6.87 4.53
C SER A 40 6.30 7.51 5.02
N ASP A 41 6.27 7.84 6.31
CA ASP A 41 5.11 8.43 7.02
C ASP A 41 4.66 9.78 6.44
N ASP A 42 5.57 10.48 5.73
CA ASP A 42 5.38 11.86 5.31
C ASP A 42 4.92 11.95 3.85
N GLY A 43 3.65 11.68 3.61
CA GLY A 43 3.06 12.00 2.32
C GLY A 43 1.55 11.95 2.39
N PRO A 44 0.84 13.05 2.06
CA PRO A 44 -0.61 12.97 1.91
C PRO A 44 -0.91 11.88 0.88
N VAL A 45 -1.84 10.99 1.21
CA VAL A 45 -2.44 10.06 0.25
C VAL A 45 -3.03 10.89 -0.89
N MET A 46 -2.26 11.04 -1.98
CA MET A 46 -2.64 11.87 -3.14
C MET A 46 -3.85 11.28 -3.89
N TYR A 47 -4.16 10.01 -3.67
CA TYR A 47 -5.49 9.51 -3.95
C TYR A 47 -6.30 9.61 -2.67
N ALA A 48 -7.08 10.68 -2.58
CA ALA A 48 -8.34 10.62 -1.88
C ALA A 48 -8.96 9.26 -2.20
N VAL A 49 -9.19 8.45 -1.17
CA VAL A 49 -10.24 7.44 -1.27
C VAL A 49 -11.50 8.23 -1.51
N GLN A 50 -11.77 8.43 -2.79
CA GLN A 50 -12.89 9.15 -3.30
C GLN A 50 -14.13 8.42 -2.77
N GLU A 51 -14.77 9.05 -1.81
CA GLU A 51 -16.19 8.91 -1.49
C GLU A 51 -17.11 9.10 -2.73
N THR A 52 -16.55 9.37 -3.91
CA THR A 52 -17.21 9.59 -5.21
C THR A 52 -17.30 8.36 -6.14
N TRP A 53 -17.26 7.11 -5.65
CA TRP A 53 -17.98 6.06 -6.40
C TRP A 53 -19.49 6.26 -6.19
N SER A 54 -20.05 7.25 -6.90
CA SER A 54 -21.47 7.21 -7.24
C SER A 54 -21.63 6.18 -8.36
N PRO A 55 -22.46 5.13 -8.21
CA PRO A 55 -22.83 4.29 -9.35
C PRO A 55 -23.49 5.17 -10.42
N PRO A 56 -23.31 4.91 -11.73
CA PRO A 56 -24.06 5.63 -12.74
C PRO A 56 -25.56 5.35 -12.52
N THR A 57 -26.33 6.37 -12.14
CA THR A 57 -27.79 6.31 -12.15
C THR A 57 -28.23 6.27 -13.61
N ASN A 58 -28.53 5.07 -14.10
CA ASN A 58 -29.21 4.90 -15.38
C ASN A 58 -30.65 5.39 -15.20
N GLY A 59 -31.02 6.46 -15.91
CA GLY A 59 -32.38 6.98 -16.01
C GLY A 59 -33.12 6.36 -17.17
#